data_AF-A0A0G4FMQ1-F1
#
_entry.id   AF-A0A0G4FMQ1-F1
#
_cell.length_a   1.000
_cell.length_b   1.000
_cell.length_c   1.000
_cell.angle_alpha   90.00
_cell.angle_beta   90.00
_cell.angle_gamma   90.00
#
_symmetry.space_group_name_H-M   'P 1'
#
loop_
_entity.id
_entity.type
_entity.pdbx_description
1 polymer ?
#
loop_
_entity_poly.entity_id
_entity_poly.type
_entity_poly.pdbx_seq_one_letter_code
_entity_poly.pdbx_strand_id
1 'polypeptide(L)'
;MLSSLVFLFGLFPVWGRSGQVGLSSSFLDVREKAKGNLMASVKFMETVKASSSDKAWKSQTARVTRQVKHEGGVCRGLVSAQYLSDEAMENADAILMLYEGTGSLEAKSAALRLRLKRNGLKAFAVLQHTKEGVYVDVICAQKGFGAEMMRRVETYTCDHDLGGQMSLSSLTHVITLYRYFGFHHGKTCKEDPEVSAVASAVRHLKFPSGQAALESPDFCRLLKTLVPKKLVTKKACSDISFDETTGCAVDGYPMTKCLTCAS
;
A
#
# COMPACT_ATOMS: atom_id res chain seq x y z
N MET A 1 -9.86 6.82 -29.70
CA MET A 1 -9.58 8.15 -29.11
C MET A 1 -8.84 7.91 -27.80
N LEU A 2 -7.51 7.84 -27.83
CA LEU A 2 -6.70 7.58 -26.64
C LEU A 2 -5.79 8.78 -26.41
N SER A 3 -6.10 9.52 -25.34
CA SER A 3 -5.38 10.73 -24.95
C SER A 3 -4.21 10.33 -24.08
N SER A 4 -3.00 10.41 -24.64
CA SER A 4 -1.75 10.39 -23.88
C SER A 4 -1.68 11.61 -22.96
N LEU A 5 -1.38 11.40 -21.68
CA LEU A 5 -1.10 12.49 -20.74
C LEU A 5 0.14 12.15 -19.91
N VAL A 6 1.23 12.81 -20.31
CA VAL A 6 2.51 12.91 -19.61
C VAL A 6 2.35 13.88 -18.44
N PHE A 7 2.79 13.53 -17.23
CA PHE A 7 2.98 14.51 -16.16
C PHE A 7 4.20 14.27 -15.28
N LEU A 8 4.89 15.38 -15.03
CA LEU A 8 6.07 15.61 -14.20
C LEU A 8 5.77 15.50 -12.70
N PHE A 9 6.71 15.00 -11.88
CA PHE A 9 6.67 15.19 -10.43
C PHE A 9 8.03 15.50 -9.81
N GLY A 10 7.95 16.39 -8.81
CA GLY A 10 9.05 17.05 -8.13
C GLY A 10 9.76 16.25 -7.04
N LEU A 11 10.94 16.78 -6.71
CA LEU A 11 12.01 16.25 -5.88
C LEU A 11 11.63 16.01 -4.40
N PHE A 12 12.31 15.03 -3.79
CA PHE A 12 12.28 14.72 -2.35
C PHE A 12 13.51 15.30 -1.62
N PRO A 13 13.38 15.77 -0.36
CA PRO A 13 14.48 15.70 0.60
C PRO A 13 14.31 14.51 1.55
N VAL A 14 15.48 13.99 1.91
CA VAL A 14 15.81 12.88 2.83
C VAL A 14 15.41 13.24 4.26
N TRP A 15 15.16 12.24 5.12
CA TRP A 15 15.64 12.15 6.51
C TRP A 15 15.21 10.81 7.14
N GLY A 16 16.12 10.22 7.92
CA GLY A 16 15.91 9.00 8.68
C GLY A 16 16.10 9.24 10.18
N ARG A 17 15.43 8.42 11.00
CA ARG A 17 15.97 7.82 12.22
C ARG A 17 15.01 6.79 12.80
N SER A 18 15.62 5.75 13.35
CA SER A 18 15.09 4.49 13.85
C SER A 18 14.79 4.54 15.36
N GLY A 19 13.83 3.71 15.79
CA GLY A 19 13.58 3.36 17.19
C GLY A 19 12.43 2.34 17.32
N GLN A 20 12.74 1.11 17.77
CA GLN A 20 11.79 0.08 18.26
C GLN A 20 11.37 0.43 19.70
N VAL A 21 10.29 -0.07 20.34
CA VAL A 21 9.94 -1.46 20.76
C VAL A 21 8.47 -1.49 21.28
N GLY A 22 7.78 -2.65 21.20
CA GLY A 22 6.85 -3.14 22.26
C GLY A 22 5.33 -3.21 21.98
N LEU A 23 4.71 -4.38 22.22
CA LEU A 23 3.36 -4.87 21.83
C LEU A 23 2.18 -4.58 22.79
N SER A 24 0.94 -4.61 22.23
CA SER A 24 -0.32 -5.23 22.73
C SER A 24 -1.57 -4.33 22.59
N SER A 25 -2.69 -4.92 22.14
CA SER A 25 -3.95 -4.23 21.81
C SER A 25 -4.61 -3.56 23.02
N SER A 26 -4.63 -2.24 23.05
CA SER A 26 -5.64 -1.42 23.74
C SER A 26 -5.48 0.05 23.36
N PHE A 27 -6.54 0.81 23.63
CA PHE A 27 -6.69 2.25 23.44
C PHE A 27 -5.41 3.08 23.72
N LEU A 28 -5.16 4.04 22.81
CA LEU A 28 -4.50 5.34 23.04
C LEU A 28 -3.34 5.38 24.05
N ASP A 29 -2.11 5.21 23.57
CA ASP A 29 -0.92 5.68 24.28
C ASP A 29 -0.61 7.13 23.88
N VAL A 30 -1.11 8.09 24.66
CA VAL A 30 -0.77 9.52 24.56
C VAL A 30 0.29 9.82 25.63
N ARG A 31 1.56 9.83 25.23
CA ARG A 31 2.65 10.35 26.08
C ARG A 31 2.61 11.88 26.11
N GLU A 32 1.95 12.43 27.13
CA GLU A 32 2.03 13.85 27.49
C GLU A 32 3.21 14.13 28.43
N LYS A 33 4.29 14.72 27.91
CA LYS A 33 5.14 15.65 28.68
C LYS A 33 5.74 16.70 27.75
N ALA A 34 4.94 17.71 27.41
CA ALA A 34 5.44 19.02 26.98
C ALA A 34 4.38 20.09 27.29
N LYS A 35 4.68 20.96 28.25
CA LYS A 35 3.93 22.20 28.51
C LYS A 35 4.21 23.18 27.36
N GLY A 36 3.51 22.99 26.26
CA GLY A 36 3.47 23.89 25.13
C GLY A 36 2.21 23.55 24.35
N ASN A 37 1.41 24.56 24.00
CA ASN A 37 0.11 24.45 23.32
C ASN A 37 0.24 23.93 21.87
N LEU A 38 1.05 22.90 21.62
CA LEU A 38 1.05 22.15 20.37
C LEU A 38 -0.20 21.28 20.36
N MET A 39 -1.16 21.62 19.49
CA MET A 39 -2.25 20.71 19.17
C MET A 39 -1.64 19.41 18.64
N ALA A 40 -1.72 18.34 19.43
CA ALA A 40 -1.23 17.03 19.01
C ALA A 40 -1.99 16.57 17.76
N SER A 41 -1.25 16.12 16.74
CA SER A 41 -1.84 15.43 15.60
C SER A 41 -2.35 14.07 16.06
N VAL A 42 -3.62 13.81 15.80
CA VAL A 42 -4.29 12.56 16.11
C VAL A 42 -4.42 11.74 14.85
N LYS A 43 -3.93 10.50 14.93
CA LYS A 43 -4.10 9.49 13.90
C LYS A 43 -5.05 8.41 14.41
N PHE A 44 -6.03 8.04 13.60
CA PHE A 44 -6.90 6.91 13.92
C PHE A 44 -7.12 6.03 12.71
N MET A 45 -7.26 4.74 12.98
CA MET A 45 -7.50 3.72 11.98
C MET A 45 -8.96 3.27 12.05
N GLU A 46 -9.59 3.12 10.91
CA GLU A 46 -10.90 2.52 10.75
C GLU A 46 -10.74 1.25 9.91
N THR A 47 -11.26 0.14 10.42
CA THR A 47 -11.32 -1.15 9.71
C THR A 47 -12.76 -1.42 9.36
N VAL A 48 -13.02 -1.72 8.09
CA VAL A 48 -14.35 -2.08 7.61
C VAL A 48 -14.22 -3.44 6.96
N LYS A 49 -14.93 -4.44 7.49
CA LYS A 49 -14.97 -5.78 6.90
C LYS A 49 -16.06 -5.83 5.84
N ALA A 50 -15.84 -6.61 4.80
CA ALA A 50 -16.79 -6.76 3.71
C ALA A 50 -18.03 -7.51 4.18
N SER A 51 -19.17 -6.93 3.84
CA SER A 51 -20.47 -7.58 3.92
C SER A 51 -21.35 -6.91 2.88
N SER A 52 -21.80 -7.69 1.88
CA SER A 52 -22.54 -7.18 0.71
C SER A 52 -23.88 -6.54 1.07
N SER A 53 -24.47 -6.91 2.21
CA SER A 53 -25.70 -6.34 2.76
C SER A 53 -25.47 -5.12 3.67
N ASP A 54 -24.21 -4.81 4.00
CA ASP A 54 -23.91 -3.79 5.00
C ASP A 54 -23.91 -2.37 4.39
N LYS A 55 -24.79 -1.53 4.94
CA LYS A 55 -24.86 -0.10 4.65
C LYS A 55 -23.53 0.59 4.96
N ALA A 56 -22.79 0.15 5.99
CA ALA A 56 -21.48 0.67 6.33
C ALA A 56 -20.45 0.37 5.24
N TRP A 57 -20.39 -0.86 4.71
CA TRP A 57 -19.51 -1.22 3.60
C TRP A 57 -19.74 -0.31 2.39
N LYS A 58 -20.98 -0.24 1.89
CA LYS A 58 -21.36 0.61 0.74
C LYS A 58 -21.02 2.09 0.96
N SER A 59 -21.20 2.59 2.19
CA SER A 59 -20.88 3.97 2.53
C SER A 59 -19.37 4.25 2.46
N GLN A 60 -18.55 3.30 2.91
CA GLN A 60 -17.11 3.46 3.00
C GLN A 60 -16.44 3.23 1.63
N THR A 61 -16.88 2.24 0.86
CA THR A 61 -16.41 2.05 -0.53
C THR A 61 -16.69 3.29 -1.36
N ALA A 62 -17.92 3.81 -1.36
CA ALA A 62 -18.28 5.04 -2.08
C ALA A 62 -17.41 6.23 -1.67
N ARG A 63 -17.00 6.29 -0.40
CA ARG A 63 -16.13 7.33 0.12
C ARG A 63 -14.69 7.17 -0.35
N VAL A 64 -14.13 5.97 -0.34
CA VAL A 64 -12.81 5.69 -0.91
C VAL A 64 -12.83 6.01 -2.40
N THR A 65 -13.81 5.52 -3.16
CA THR A 65 -13.94 5.79 -4.60
C THR A 65 -13.97 7.29 -4.92
N ARG A 66 -14.69 8.11 -4.12
CA ARG A 66 -14.65 9.58 -4.29
C ARG A 66 -13.26 10.15 -4.07
N GLN A 67 -12.54 9.69 -3.04
CA GLN A 67 -11.18 10.15 -2.74
C GLN A 67 -10.14 9.72 -3.79
N VAL A 68 -10.40 8.66 -4.54
CA VAL A 68 -9.54 8.22 -5.65
C VAL A 68 -9.72 9.09 -6.89
N LYS A 69 -10.96 9.53 -7.19
CA LYS A 69 -11.27 10.35 -8.38
C LYS A 69 -10.62 11.73 -8.39
N HIS A 70 -10.27 12.29 -7.23
CA HIS A 70 -9.66 13.62 -7.15
C HIS A 70 -8.14 13.53 -7.34
N GLU A 71 -7.56 14.36 -8.21
CA GLU A 71 -6.09 14.45 -8.42
C GLU A 71 -5.34 14.87 -7.14
N GLY A 72 -5.97 15.67 -6.28
CA GLY A 72 -5.48 15.99 -4.93
C GLY A 72 -5.80 14.93 -3.87
N GLY A 73 -6.41 13.83 -4.27
CA GLY A 73 -6.85 12.74 -3.41
C GLY A 73 -5.72 11.83 -2.95
N VAL A 74 -6.09 10.74 -2.28
CA VAL A 74 -5.12 9.82 -1.63
C VAL A 74 -4.30 9.04 -2.66
N CYS A 75 -4.89 8.65 -3.79
CA CYS A 75 -4.21 7.93 -4.87
C CYS A 75 -3.63 8.87 -5.96
N ARG A 76 -3.93 10.17 -5.91
CA ARG A 76 -3.51 11.14 -6.94
C ARG A 76 -3.84 10.74 -8.38
N GLY A 77 -5.00 10.09 -8.60
CA GLY A 77 -5.41 9.63 -9.93
C GLY A 77 -4.65 8.41 -10.47
N LEU A 78 -3.75 7.79 -9.69
CA LEU A 78 -2.98 6.61 -10.14
C LEU A 78 -3.79 5.31 -10.17
N VAL A 79 -4.94 5.29 -9.51
CA VAL A 79 -5.86 4.15 -9.49
C VAL A 79 -7.16 4.60 -10.12
N SER A 80 -7.67 3.84 -11.09
CA SER A 80 -8.95 4.17 -11.71
C SER A 80 -10.08 3.89 -10.73
N ALA A 81 -11.06 4.78 -10.68
CA ALA A 81 -12.23 4.58 -9.82
C ALA A 81 -13.06 3.36 -10.24
N GLN A 82 -13.01 3.00 -11.53
CA GLN A 82 -13.70 1.85 -12.10
C GLN A 82 -13.09 0.53 -11.62
N TYR A 83 -11.76 0.41 -11.72
CA TYR A 83 -11.05 -0.77 -11.19
C TYR A 83 -11.33 -0.96 -9.70
N LEU A 84 -11.35 0.14 -8.94
CA LEU A 84 -11.68 0.06 -7.53
C LEU A 84 -13.10 -0.46 -7.28
N SER A 85 -14.10 0.04 -8.01
CA SER A 85 -15.50 -0.38 -7.80
C SER A 85 -15.80 -1.78 -8.31
N ASP A 86 -15.23 -2.15 -9.44
CA ASP A 86 -15.63 -3.33 -10.22
C ASP A 86 -14.77 -4.55 -9.92
N GLU A 87 -13.52 -4.36 -9.50
CA GLU A 87 -12.60 -5.47 -9.28
C GLU A 87 -12.13 -5.51 -7.83
N ALA A 88 -11.52 -4.41 -7.36
CA ALA A 88 -10.86 -4.43 -6.06
C ALA A 88 -11.84 -4.59 -4.90
N MET A 89 -12.94 -3.83 -4.90
CA MET A 89 -13.92 -3.84 -3.82
C MET A 89 -14.88 -5.02 -3.88
N GLU A 90 -15.07 -5.64 -5.05
CA GLU A 90 -15.90 -6.84 -5.18
C GLU A 90 -15.24 -8.04 -4.50
N ASN A 91 -13.91 -8.14 -4.63
CA ASN A 91 -13.11 -9.24 -4.06
C ASN A 91 -12.54 -8.93 -2.67
N ALA A 92 -12.77 -7.73 -2.14
CA ALA A 92 -12.21 -7.31 -0.86
C ALA A 92 -12.92 -7.96 0.32
N ASP A 93 -12.16 -8.38 1.32
CA ASP A 93 -12.64 -8.82 2.63
C ASP A 93 -12.55 -7.71 3.68
N ALA A 94 -11.64 -6.75 3.47
CA ALA A 94 -11.49 -5.62 4.36
C ALA A 94 -10.94 -4.37 3.67
N ILE A 95 -11.28 -3.21 4.23
CA ILE A 95 -10.65 -1.93 3.93
C ILE A 95 -10.08 -1.36 5.22
N LEU A 96 -8.79 -1.05 5.20
CA LEU A 96 -8.16 -0.25 6.25
C LEU A 96 -8.09 1.20 5.78
N MET A 97 -8.54 2.12 6.62
CA MET A 97 -8.48 3.55 6.36
C MET A 97 -7.75 4.25 7.49
N LEU A 98 -6.79 5.08 7.13
CA LEU A 98 -6.01 5.87 8.07
C LEU A 98 -6.37 7.35 7.92
N TYR A 99 -6.76 7.94 9.05
CA TYR A 99 -7.14 9.33 9.15
C TYR A 99 -6.14 10.11 10.00
N GLU A 100 -6.00 11.38 9.68
CA GLU A 100 -5.27 12.34 10.52
C GLU A 100 -6.11 13.60 10.70
N GLY A 101 -6.10 14.14 11.92
CA GLY A 101 -6.44 15.54 12.12
C GLY A 101 -6.08 16.07 13.50
N THR A 102 -6.48 17.30 13.74
CA THR A 102 -6.08 18.09 14.91
C THR A 102 -7.20 18.08 15.95
N GLY A 103 -6.88 17.72 17.20
CA GLY A 103 -7.82 17.78 18.33
C GLY A 103 -7.63 16.59 19.28
N SER A 104 -8.10 16.71 20.52
CA SER A 104 -8.04 15.59 21.46
C SER A 104 -8.93 14.43 20.99
N LEU A 105 -8.40 13.20 21.02
CA LEU A 105 -9.15 11.96 20.81
C LEU A 105 -10.33 11.80 21.78
N GLU A 106 -10.25 12.48 22.92
CA GLU A 106 -11.30 12.49 23.94
C GLU A 106 -12.49 13.38 23.56
N ALA A 107 -12.37 14.18 22.48
CA ALA A 107 -13.52 14.85 21.89
C ALA A 107 -14.42 13.80 21.22
N LYS A 108 -15.21 13.11 22.04
CA LYS A 108 -16.28 12.16 21.70
C LYS A 108 -17.38 12.76 20.81
N SER A 109 -17.24 14.01 20.37
CA SER A 109 -18.25 14.63 19.53
C SER A 109 -18.30 13.92 18.18
N ALA A 110 -19.45 13.32 17.87
CA ALA A 110 -19.73 12.74 16.56
C ALA A 110 -19.42 13.72 15.43
N ALA A 111 -19.58 15.03 15.68
CA ALA A 111 -19.23 16.11 14.78
C ALA A 111 -17.74 16.15 14.39
N LEU A 112 -16.80 15.96 15.34
CA LEU A 112 -15.38 15.93 15.02
C LEU A 112 -15.04 14.70 14.17
N ARG A 113 -15.60 13.53 14.51
CA ARG A 113 -15.44 12.32 13.69
C ARG A 113 -15.96 12.50 12.27
N LEU A 114 -17.13 13.13 12.11
CA LEU A 114 -17.70 13.48 10.80
C LEU A 114 -16.78 14.43 10.02
N ARG A 115 -16.18 15.43 10.69
CA ARG A 115 -15.25 16.38 10.06
C ARG A 115 -13.95 15.71 9.60
N LEU A 116 -13.32 14.92 10.48
CA LEU A 116 -12.13 14.12 10.15
C LEU A 116 -12.43 13.17 9.01
N LYS A 117 -13.64 12.61 8.97
CA LYS A 117 -14.05 11.74 7.88
C LYS A 117 -14.19 12.47 6.53
N ARG A 118 -14.56 13.74 6.49
CA ARG A 118 -14.69 14.44 5.20
C ARG A 118 -13.35 14.69 4.52
N ASN A 119 -12.36 15.17 5.26
CA ASN A 119 -11.11 15.70 4.66
C ASN A 119 -9.82 15.08 5.22
N GLY A 120 -9.93 14.19 6.20
CA GLY A 120 -8.79 13.66 6.94
C GLY A 120 -8.26 12.32 6.43
N LEU A 121 -8.79 11.75 5.34
CA LEU A 121 -8.29 10.46 4.84
C LEU A 121 -6.87 10.65 4.30
N LYS A 122 -5.90 9.94 4.90
CA LYS A 122 -4.48 10.03 4.55
C LYS A 122 -3.98 8.80 3.81
N ALA A 123 -4.51 7.63 4.10
CA ALA A 123 -4.19 6.41 3.39
C ALA A 123 -5.35 5.42 3.47
N PHE A 124 -5.41 4.49 2.52
CA PHE A 124 -6.24 3.30 2.63
C PHE A 124 -5.56 2.08 2.00
N ALA A 125 -5.97 0.90 2.43
CA ALA A 125 -5.60 -0.37 1.82
C ALA A 125 -6.85 -1.24 1.62
N VAL A 126 -6.96 -1.90 0.48
CA VAL A 126 -7.98 -2.89 0.13
C VAL A 126 -7.34 -4.26 0.25
N LEU A 127 -7.93 -5.12 1.08
CA LEU A 127 -7.35 -6.39 1.49
C LEU A 127 -8.26 -7.54 1.09
N GLN A 128 -7.66 -8.62 0.62
CA GLN A 128 -8.28 -9.91 0.39
C GLN A 128 -7.62 -10.93 1.33
N HIS A 129 -8.41 -11.79 1.96
CA HIS A 129 -7.93 -12.86 2.82
C HIS A 129 -7.57 -14.05 1.93
N THR A 130 -6.40 -14.64 2.17
CA THR A 130 -5.96 -15.86 1.50
C THR A 130 -5.73 -16.95 2.54
N LYS A 131 -5.47 -18.17 2.11
CA LYS A 131 -5.16 -19.28 3.05
C LYS A 131 -3.84 -19.07 3.78
N GLU A 132 -2.92 -18.36 3.14
CA GLU A 132 -1.56 -18.15 3.62
C GLU A 132 -1.40 -16.83 4.40
N GLY A 133 -2.36 -15.90 4.29
CA GLY A 133 -2.12 -14.52 4.65
C GLY A 133 -3.19 -13.53 4.18
N VAL A 134 -2.70 -12.30 3.92
CA VAL A 134 -3.46 -11.22 3.29
C VAL A 134 -2.83 -10.86 1.95
N TYR A 135 -3.66 -10.68 0.92
CA TYR A 135 -3.28 -10.04 -0.33
C TYR A 135 -3.71 -8.57 -0.29
N VAL A 136 -2.75 -7.66 -0.52
CA VAL A 136 -2.98 -6.22 -0.62
C VAL A 136 -3.19 -5.88 -2.07
N ASP A 137 -4.46 -5.69 -2.45
CA ASP A 137 -4.83 -5.43 -3.84
C ASP A 137 -4.56 -3.97 -4.23
N VAL A 138 -5.01 -3.04 -3.37
CA VAL A 138 -4.77 -1.61 -3.57
C VAL A 138 -4.24 -1.00 -2.29
N ILE A 139 -3.17 -0.22 -2.40
CA ILE A 139 -2.73 0.67 -1.34
C ILE A 139 -2.48 2.07 -1.91
N CYS A 140 -3.13 3.06 -1.31
CA CYS A 140 -2.90 4.46 -1.62
C CYS A 140 -2.61 5.22 -0.34
N ALA A 141 -1.63 6.12 -0.41
CA ALA A 141 -1.26 6.94 0.72
C ALA A 141 -0.73 8.31 0.29
N GLN A 142 -1.10 9.32 1.05
CA GLN A 142 -0.40 10.60 1.03
C GLN A 142 1.05 10.40 1.49
N LYS A 143 1.93 11.32 1.07
CA LYS A 143 3.34 11.30 1.43
C LYS A 143 3.50 11.19 2.97
N GLY A 144 4.30 10.22 3.40
CA GLY A 144 4.55 9.95 4.82
C GLY A 144 3.61 8.93 5.47
N PHE A 145 2.52 8.52 4.80
CA PHE A 145 1.53 7.57 5.37
C PHE A 145 1.64 6.15 4.83
N GLY A 146 2.42 5.90 3.77
CA GLY A 146 2.58 4.56 3.19
C GLY A 146 3.19 3.55 4.16
N ALA A 147 4.30 3.92 4.82
CA ALA A 147 4.95 3.07 5.82
C ALA A 147 4.03 2.77 7.02
N GLU A 148 3.25 3.76 7.45
CA GLU A 148 2.28 3.57 8.52
C GLU A 148 1.19 2.59 8.08
N MET A 149 0.63 2.77 6.88
CA MET A 149 -0.40 1.85 6.37
C MET A 149 0.13 0.42 6.25
N MET A 150 1.35 0.21 5.73
CA MET A 150 1.94 -1.14 5.67
C MET A 150 2.05 -1.80 7.04
N ARG A 151 2.52 -1.06 8.05
CA ARG A 151 2.57 -1.58 9.43
C ARG A 151 1.17 -1.91 9.96
N ARG A 152 0.16 -1.11 9.62
CA ARG A 152 -1.23 -1.39 10.00
C ARG A 152 -1.79 -2.64 9.34
N VAL A 153 -1.45 -2.91 8.09
CA VAL A 153 -1.82 -4.17 7.42
C VAL A 153 -1.14 -5.35 8.13
N GLU A 154 0.16 -5.25 8.45
CA GLU A 154 0.88 -6.29 9.19
C GLU A 154 0.24 -6.59 10.55
N THR A 155 -0.05 -5.55 11.34
CA THR A 155 -0.75 -5.67 12.61
C THR A 155 -2.14 -6.29 12.43
N TYR A 156 -2.90 -5.83 11.43
CA TYR A 156 -4.22 -6.37 11.14
C TYR A 156 -4.16 -7.88 10.81
N THR A 157 -3.21 -8.31 9.99
CA THR A 157 -3.00 -9.73 9.64
C THR A 157 -2.70 -10.57 10.87
N CYS A 158 -1.81 -10.11 11.74
CA CYS A 158 -1.46 -10.83 12.96
C CYS A 158 -2.58 -10.84 14.01
N ASP A 159 -3.22 -9.69 14.27
CA ASP A 159 -4.29 -9.56 15.28
C ASP A 159 -5.52 -10.42 14.97
N HIS A 160 -5.70 -10.79 13.69
CA HIS A 160 -6.83 -11.59 13.21
C HIS A 160 -6.45 -13.03 12.84
N ASP A 161 -5.22 -13.45 13.12
CA ASP A 161 -4.70 -14.79 12.78
C ASP A 161 -4.97 -15.19 11.32
N LEU A 162 -4.76 -14.25 10.39
CA LEU A 162 -5.03 -14.45 8.96
C LEU A 162 -3.89 -15.16 8.23
N GLY A 163 -2.98 -15.81 8.96
CA GLY A 163 -1.79 -16.45 8.41
C GLY A 163 -0.51 -15.62 8.52
N GLY A 164 0.60 -16.22 8.07
CA GLY A 164 1.96 -15.68 8.24
C GLY A 164 2.51 -14.90 7.06
N GLN A 165 1.66 -14.51 6.08
CA GLN A 165 2.12 -13.85 4.85
C GLN A 165 1.31 -12.58 4.53
N MET A 166 2.00 -11.65 3.87
CA MET A 166 1.38 -10.51 3.19
C MET A 166 1.90 -10.50 1.76
N SER A 167 1.01 -10.48 0.78
CA SER A 167 1.38 -10.49 -0.64
C SER A 167 0.75 -9.32 -1.39
N LEU A 168 1.35 -8.91 -2.51
CA LEU A 168 0.87 -7.84 -3.38
C LEU A 168 1.38 -7.98 -4.81
N SER A 169 0.76 -7.29 -5.76
CA SER A 169 1.33 -7.04 -7.09
C SER A 169 1.99 -5.66 -7.13
N SER A 170 3.31 -5.60 -7.30
CA SER A 170 4.05 -4.34 -7.32
C SER A 170 4.21 -3.81 -8.74
N LEU A 171 3.89 -2.53 -8.95
CA LEU A 171 4.34 -1.79 -10.13
C LEU A 171 5.86 -1.63 -10.12
N THR A 172 6.47 -1.50 -11.30
CA THR A 172 7.94 -1.45 -11.50
C THR A 172 8.65 -0.44 -10.60
N HIS A 173 8.18 0.81 -10.60
CA HIS A 173 8.82 1.92 -9.88
C HIS A 173 8.78 1.84 -8.35
N VAL A 174 7.92 0.99 -7.77
CA VAL A 174 7.78 0.83 -6.31
C VAL A 174 8.32 -0.51 -5.79
N ILE A 175 8.88 -1.37 -6.65
CA ILE A 175 9.47 -2.65 -6.22
C ILE A 175 10.53 -2.43 -5.13
N THR A 176 11.45 -1.48 -5.34
CA THR A 176 12.53 -1.21 -4.35
C THR A 176 11.98 -0.71 -3.02
N LEU A 177 10.87 0.03 -3.04
CA LEU A 177 10.18 0.47 -1.82
C LEU A 177 9.61 -0.72 -1.06
N TYR A 178 8.94 -1.66 -1.72
CA TYR A 178 8.43 -2.85 -1.05
C TYR A 178 9.55 -3.77 -0.55
N ARG A 179 10.65 -3.88 -1.28
CA ARG A 179 11.85 -4.58 -0.79
C ARG A 179 12.39 -3.98 0.50
N TYR A 180 12.38 -2.65 0.62
CA TYR A 180 12.75 -1.98 1.87
C TYR A 180 11.83 -2.36 3.04
N PHE A 181 10.55 -2.64 2.78
CA PHE A 181 9.62 -3.15 3.78
C PHE A 181 9.76 -4.65 4.08
N GLY A 182 10.71 -5.34 3.45
CA GLY A 182 10.97 -6.77 3.65
C GLY A 182 10.16 -7.67 2.73
N PHE A 183 9.58 -7.15 1.66
CA PHE A 183 9.00 -7.98 0.61
C PHE A 183 10.09 -8.52 -0.31
N HIS A 184 9.86 -9.72 -0.84
CA HIS A 184 10.69 -10.35 -1.85
C HIS A 184 9.85 -10.88 -3.00
N HIS A 185 10.47 -11.16 -4.15
CA HIS A 185 9.76 -11.69 -5.30
C HIS A 185 9.49 -13.18 -5.10
N GLY A 186 8.22 -13.55 -5.20
CA GLY A 186 7.81 -14.95 -4.98
C GLY A 186 6.42 -15.05 -4.38
N LYS A 187 5.91 -16.27 -4.36
CA LYS A 187 4.62 -16.64 -3.76
C LYS A 187 4.74 -17.26 -2.37
N THR A 188 5.97 -17.49 -1.92
CA THR A 188 6.28 -18.15 -0.65
C THR A 188 7.30 -17.30 0.10
N CYS A 189 7.62 -17.65 1.33
CA CYS A 189 8.66 -16.99 2.13
C CYS A 189 10.10 -17.18 1.62
N LYS A 190 10.31 -17.88 0.51
CA LYS A 190 11.63 -18.13 -0.06
C LYS A 190 11.74 -17.43 -1.41
N GLU A 191 12.71 -16.54 -1.52
CA GLU A 191 13.11 -15.92 -2.78
C GLU A 191 14.15 -16.80 -3.47
N ASP A 192 14.08 -16.87 -4.80
CA ASP A 192 15.10 -17.53 -5.60
C ASP A 192 16.46 -16.81 -5.39
N PRO A 193 17.57 -17.55 -5.13
CA PRO A 193 18.85 -16.92 -4.79
C PRO A 193 19.39 -15.97 -5.87
N GLU A 194 19.17 -16.29 -7.15
CA GLU A 194 19.59 -15.46 -8.28
C GLU A 194 18.78 -14.15 -8.30
N VAL A 195 17.46 -14.24 -8.13
CA VAL A 195 16.58 -13.07 -8.01
C VAL A 195 16.98 -12.22 -6.82
N SER A 196 17.25 -12.84 -5.67
CA SER A 196 17.64 -12.13 -4.46
C SER A 196 18.95 -11.37 -4.62
N ALA A 197 19.95 -11.96 -5.28
CA ALA A 197 21.23 -11.32 -5.57
C ALA A 197 21.05 -10.08 -6.47
N VAL A 198 20.33 -10.22 -7.59
CA VAL A 198 20.10 -9.10 -8.53
C VAL A 198 19.24 -8.01 -7.88
N ALA A 199 18.21 -8.39 -7.14
CA ALA A 199 17.32 -7.44 -6.48
C ALA A 199 18.01 -6.69 -5.33
N SER A 200 18.98 -7.31 -4.65
CA SER A 200 19.82 -6.67 -3.63
C SER A 200 20.74 -5.61 -4.23
N ALA A 201 21.24 -5.81 -5.45
CA ALA A 201 22.08 -4.82 -6.14
C ALA A 201 21.32 -3.51 -6.41
N VAL A 202 20.02 -3.58 -6.72
CA VAL A 202 19.19 -2.42 -7.06
C VAL A 202 18.39 -1.84 -5.88
N ARG A 203 18.57 -2.37 -4.66
CA ARG A 203 17.76 -1.99 -3.48
C ARG A 203 17.79 -0.50 -3.12
N HIS A 204 18.84 0.19 -3.54
CA HIS A 204 19.07 1.61 -3.24
C HIS A 204 18.45 2.55 -4.30
N LEU A 205 18.05 2.02 -5.45
CA LEU A 205 17.47 2.80 -6.54
C LEU A 205 16.04 3.23 -6.19
N LYS A 206 15.67 4.42 -6.64
CA LYS A 206 14.34 5.01 -6.47
C LYS A 206 13.93 5.62 -7.79
N PHE A 207 12.69 5.37 -8.20
CA PHE A 207 12.19 5.83 -9.48
C PHE A 207 10.96 6.72 -9.29
N PRO A 208 10.91 7.89 -9.96
CA PRO A 208 9.74 8.75 -9.92
C PRO A 208 8.56 8.17 -10.72
N SER A 209 8.82 7.29 -11.69
CA SER A 209 7.83 6.70 -12.58
C SER A 209 8.26 5.32 -13.06
N GLY A 210 7.30 4.55 -13.59
CA GLY A 210 7.59 3.26 -14.23
C GLY A 210 8.57 3.37 -15.39
N GLN A 211 8.44 4.41 -16.21
CA GLN A 211 9.32 4.66 -17.35
C GLN A 211 10.78 4.90 -16.90
N ALA A 212 10.97 5.73 -15.87
CA ALA A 212 12.30 5.97 -15.31
C ALA A 212 12.93 4.69 -14.72
N ALA A 213 12.11 3.75 -14.24
CA ALA A 213 12.59 2.44 -13.79
C ALA A 213 13.07 1.57 -14.96
N LEU A 214 12.38 1.59 -16.10
CA LEU A 214 12.79 0.86 -17.31
C LEU A 214 14.02 1.47 -17.99
N GLU A 215 14.27 2.77 -17.81
CA GLU A 215 15.48 3.42 -18.34
C GLU A 215 16.75 3.03 -17.58
N SER A 216 16.64 2.48 -16.37
CA SER A 216 17.78 2.03 -15.58
C SER A 216 18.25 0.63 -16.02
N PRO A 217 19.49 0.47 -16.54
CA PRO A 217 19.97 -0.84 -17.02
C PRO A 217 20.03 -1.91 -15.94
N ASP A 218 20.46 -1.54 -14.72
CA ASP A 218 20.56 -2.47 -13.60
C ASP A 218 19.17 -2.93 -13.13
N PHE A 219 18.19 -2.02 -13.11
CA PHE A 219 16.82 -2.37 -12.75
C PHE A 219 16.15 -3.20 -13.85
N CYS A 220 16.37 -2.88 -15.12
CA CYS A 220 15.95 -3.72 -16.24
C CYS A 220 16.51 -5.15 -16.14
N ARG A 221 17.75 -5.31 -15.67
CA ARG A 221 18.32 -6.65 -15.43
C ARG A 221 17.51 -7.44 -14.40
N LEU A 222 17.08 -6.79 -13.32
CA LEU A 222 16.16 -7.41 -12.35
C LEU A 222 14.87 -7.87 -13.05
N LEU A 223 14.19 -6.98 -13.77
CA LEU A 223 12.92 -7.32 -14.43
C LEU A 223 13.07 -8.47 -15.44
N LYS A 224 14.14 -8.45 -16.25
CA LYS A 224 14.49 -9.52 -17.19
C LYS A 224 14.79 -10.86 -16.51
N THR A 225 15.19 -10.84 -15.24
CA THR A 225 15.40 -12.05 -14.43
C THR A 225 14.04 -12.62 -13.93
N LEU A 226 13.07 -11.75 -13.65
CA LEU A 226 11.75 -12.15 -13.13
C LEU A 226 10.85 -12.80 -14.19
N VAL A 227 10.83 -12.27 -15.41
CA VAL A 227 9.98 -12.74 -16.53
C VAL A 227 10.16 -14.24 -16.85
N PRO A 228 11.37 -14.77 -17.11
CA PRO A 228 11.56 -16.20 -17.44
C PRO A 228 11.19 -17.13 -16.28
N LYS A 229 11.33 -16.66 -15.03
CA LYS A 229 10.92 -17.40 -13.82
C LYS A 229 9.40 -17.32 -13.55
N LYS A 230 8.63 -16.66 -14.43
CA LYS A 230 7.17 -16.44 -14.27
C LYS A 230 6.81 -15.76 -12.95
N LEU A 231 7.69 -14.89 -12.46
CA LEU A 231 7.46 -14.02 -11.31
C LEU A 231 6.83 -12.70 -11.77
N VAL A 232 5.71 -12.82 -12.47
CA VAL A 232 4.93 -11.74 -13.07
C VAL A 232 3.45 -12.01 -12.80
N THR A 233 2.65 -10.96 -12.64
CA THR A 233 1.23 -11.11 -12.29
C THR A 233 0.46 -11.79 -13.41
N LYS A 234 0.63 -11.32 -14.65
CA LYS A 234 0.11 -11.97 -15.86
C LYS A 234 1.14 -12.93 -16.44
N LYS A 235 0.99 -14.24 -16.18
CA LYS A 235 1.94 -15.28 -16.63
C LYS A 235 2.20 -15.34 -18.15
N ALA A 236 1.26 -14.81 -18.93
CA ALA A 236 1.33 -14.75 -20.39
C ALA A 236 2.23 -13.62 -20.92
N CYS A 237 2.56 -12.62 -20.09
CA CYS A 237 3.46 -11.55 -20.51
C CYS A 237 4.88 -12.10 -20.75
N SER A 238 5.57 -11.49 -21.70
CA SER A 238 6.89 -11.95 -22.17
C SER A 238 7.92 -10.82 -22.28
N ASP A 239 7.48 -9.57 -22.22
CA ASP A 239 8.33 -8.39 -22.35
C ASP A 239 8.14 -7.45 -21.16
N ILE A 240 9.16 -6.66 -20.85
CA ILE A 240 9.16 -5.72 -19.71
C ILE A 240 8.57 -4.34 -20.08
N SER A 241 7.99 -4.18 -21.26
CA SER A 241 7.40 -2.92 -21.72
C SER A 241 6.07 -2.57 -21.03
N PHE A 242 5.57 -1.37 -21.30
CA PHE A 242 4.25 -0.88 -20.89
C PHE A 242 3.15 -1.19 -21.91
N ASP A 243 3.38 -2.14 -22.82
CA ASP A 243 2.35 -2.59 -23.75
C ASP A 243 1.26 -3.36 -22.99
N GLU A 244 -0.01 -2.97 -23.12
CA GLU A 244 -1.13 -3.59 -22.39
C GLU A 244 -1.35 -5.08 -22.75
N THR A 245 -0.94 -5.50 -23.95
CA THR A 245 -1.13 -6.87 -24.43
C THR A 245 -0.01 -7.79 -23.98
N THR A 246 1.24 -7.34 -24.08
CA THR A 246 2.44 -8.18 -23.90
C THR A 246 3.36 -7.76 -22.75
N GLY A 247 3.18 -6.54 -22.23
CA GLY A 247 4.06 -5.87 -21.29
C GLY A 247 3.79 -6.22 -19.83
N CYS A 248 4.76 -6.85 -19.18
CA CYS A 248 4.71 -7.22 -17.77
C CYS A 248 4.76 -6.01 -16.82
N ALA A 249 5.20 -4.83 -17.29
CA ALA A 249 5.33 -3.67 -16.42
C ALA A 249 3.98 -3.03 -16.03
N VAL A 250 2.93 -3.30 -16.80
CA VAL A 250 1.56 -2.81 -16.54
C VAL A 250 0.89 -3.62 -15.43
N ASP A 251 0.95 -4.96 -15.51
CA ASP A 251 0.28 -5.86 -14.56
C ASP A 251 1.01 -5.97 -13.21
N GLY A 252 2.32 -5.69 -13.22
CA GLY A 252 3.16 -5.72 -12.03
C GLY A 252 3.76 -7.10 -11.72
N TYR A 253 4.45 -7.15 -10.60
CA TYR A 253 5.30 -8.25 -10.19
C TYR A 253 4.90 -8.71 -8.79
N PRO A 254 4.54 -10.00 -8.58
CA PRO A 254 4.12 -10.50 -7.29
C PRO A 254 5.28 -10.42 -6.29
N MET A 255 4.97 -9.89 -5.11
CA MET A 255 5.88 -9.81 -3.99
C MET A 255 5.20 -10.31 -2.73
N THR A 256 5.96 -11.00 -1.89
CA THR A 256 5.49 -11.56 -0.62
C THR A 256 6.41 -11.10 0.51
N LYS A 257 5.83 -10.80 1.67
CA LYS A 257 6.53 -10.59 2.94
C LYS A 257 6.03 -11.61 3.93
N CYS A 258 6.94 -12.20 4.69
CA CYS A 258 6.58 -13.13 5.75
C CYS A 258 6.56 -12.43 7.09
N LEU A 259 5.49 -12.70 7.84
CA LEU A 259 5.18 -12.07 9.10
C LEU A 259 5.58 -12.99 10.23
N THR A 260 6.10 -12.39 11.30
CA THR A 260 6.34 -13.05 12.57
C THR A 260 5.33 -12.49 13.56
N CYS A 261 4.16 -13.11 13.62
CA CYS A 261 3.14 -12.74 14.58
C CYS A 261 3.56 -13.26 15.96
N ALA A 262 3.60 -12.39 16.96
CA ALA A 262 3.84 -12.82 18.33
C ALA A 262 2.61 -13.60 18.80
N SER A 263 2.78 -14.92 18.96
CA SER A 263 1.80 -15.82 19.56
C SER A 263 1.65 -15.58 21.06
#